data_AF-D5G7J8-F1
#
_entry.id   AF-D5G7J8-F1
#
_cell.length_a   1.000
_cell.length_b   1.000
_cell.length_c   1.000
_cell.angle_alpha   90.00
_cell.angle_beta   90.00
_cell.angle_gamma   90.00
#
_symmetry.space_group_name_H-M   'P 1'
#
loop_
_entity.id
_entity.type
_entity.pdbx_description
1 polymer ?
#
loop_
_entity_poly.entity_id
_entity_poly.type
_entity_poly.pdbx_seq_one_letter_code
_entity_poly.pdbx_strand_id
1 'polypeptide(L)'
;MSKPNITRHFRGGMEELKTADGITLYAYKSVLGQGTSPYLNTPWECFTTSTVERFLEYCYQGDYSPPKPAKLPLATPTSSVVDADGNAIGVFQTAAGHLPCCQLANRRAAPQGDHHLCCSCIAIQEDDTEEDEGSKYDGVDGSDTEYADDKDDSGPSRHPHGLDYFEVFFTHAELYILSQTQGQSLLAALCLNRLRTALEKAAKAPVRPRFPTNLSRLLSYAYEHNNVRLIDDNQAHDLQNLASSCAAMHIKDMKEECSSLMGRGGKMAEDLMKEVADRAISLDSVLEMEMEKMETEKMEMKEKMKKMETEWMEVEKKLEEVETEKTEMEKMLEKVETEKAEMKKKLKKK
;
A
#
# COMPACT_ATOMS: atom_id res chain seq x y z
N MET A 1 41.88 9.23 -14.27
CA MET A 1 41.32 9.58 -12.95
C MET A 1 42.38 9.28 -11.89
N SER A 2 42.78 10.29 -11.12
CA SER A 2 43.79 10.15 -10.07
C SER A 2 43.26 9.27 -8.95
N LYS A 3 44.01 8.27 -8.49
CA LYS A 3 43.60 7.47 -7.31
C LYS A 3 43.50 8.39 -6.09
N PRO A 4 42.38 8.38 -5.35
CA PRO A 4 42.26 9.19 -4.14
C PRO A 4 43.34 8.80 -3.14
N ASN A 5 44.04 9.78 -2.57
CA ASN A 5 45.10 9.55 -1.60
C ASN A 5 44.49 9.24 -0.22
N ILE A 6 44.18 7.97 0.02
CA ILE A 6 43.57 7.48 1.25
C ILE A 6 44.45 7.67 2.50
N THR A 7 45.78 7.86 2.35
CA THR A 7 46.69 7.97 3.51
C THR A 7 46.41 9.19 4.39
N ARG A 8 45.79 10.23 3.85
CA ARG A 8 45.38 11.41 4.64
C ARG A 8 44.28 11.08 5.65
N HIS A 9 43.40 10.12 5.35
CA HIS A 9 42.32 9.72 6.25
C HIS A 9 42.81 8.89 7.43
N PHE A 10 44.01 8.31 7.37
CA PHE A 10 44.55 7.48 8.47
C PHE A 10 45.45 8.25 9.45
N ARG A 11 45.59 9.58 9.30
CA ARG A 11 46.48 10.41 10.14
C ARG A 11 45.83 10.85 11.47
N GLY A 12 44.64 10.35 11.81
CA GLY A 12 43.93 10.65 13.05
C GLY A 12 44.08 9.57 14.12
N GLY A 13 43.82 9.92 15.39
CA GLY A 13 43.65 8.92 16.44
C GLY A 13 42.45 8.00 16.15
N MET A 14 42.49 6.79 16.69
CA MET A 14 41.33 5.90 16.72
C MET A 14 40.38 6.34 17.85
N GLU A 15 39.10 6.11 17.63
CA GLU A 15 38.03 6.30 18.60
C GLU A 15 37.36 4.96 18.89
N GLU A 16 37.05 4.74 20.16
CA GLU A 16 36.38 3.55 20.66
C GLU A 16 34.86 3.76 20.58
N LEU A 17 34.17 2.87 19.87
CA LEU A 17 32.71 2.90 19.70
C LEU A 17 32.12 1.69 20.41
N LYS A 18 31.44 1.91 21.53
CA LYS A 18 30.73 0.84 22.25
C LYS A 18 29.33 0.71 21.68
N THR A 19 28.96 -0.50 21.29
CA THR A 19 27.65 -0.79 20.67
C THR A 19 26.66 -1.35 21.70
N ALA A 20 25.37 -1.38 21.37
CA ALA A 20 24.31 -1.91 22.23
C ALA A 20 24.53 -3.36 22.66
N ASP A 21 25.18 -4.15 21.80
CA ASP A 21 25.51 -5.55 22.05
C ASP A 21 26.75 -5.71 22.98
N GLY A 22 27.31 -4.60 23.46
CA GLY A 22 28.51 -4.58 24.31
C GLY A 22 29.82 -4.79 23.55
N ILE A 23 29.77 -4.88 22.21
CA ILE A 23 30.95 -5.02 21.36
C ILE A 23 31.59 -3.64 21.16
N THR A 24 32.90 -3.57 21.37
CA THR A 24 33.71 -2.39 21.10
C THR A 24 34.28 -2.45 19.68
N LEU A 25 33.98 -1.43 18.88
CA LEU A 25 34.57 -1.20 17.56
C LEU A 25 35.57 -0.04 17.61
N TYR A 26 36.50 -0.01 16.65
CA TYR A 26 37.47 1.08 16.52
C TYR A 26 37.38 1.71 15.14
N ALA A 27 37.25 3.03 15.10
CA ALA A 27 37.19 3.79 13.86
C ALA A 27 38.15 5.00 13.91
N TYR A 28 38.61 5.46 12.75
CA TYR A 28 39.43 6.66 12.70
C TYR A 28 38.56 7.91 12.89
N LYS A 29 38.96 8.84 13.76
CA LYS A 29 38.22 10.10 14.01
C LYS A 29 37.93 10.91 12.76
N SER A 30 38.86 10.88 11.80
CA SER A 30 38.74 11.51 10.49
C SER A 30 37.62 10.93 9.61
N VAL A 31 37.18 9.69 9.88
CA VAL A 31 36.16 8.95 9.11
C VAL A 31 34.76 9.19 9.68
N LEU A 32 34.64 9.36 11.00
CA LEU A 32 33.38 9.70 11.68
C LEU A 32 32.87 11.12 11.35
N GLY A 33 33.67 11.89 10.59
CA GLY A 33 33.39 13.26 10.21
C GLY A 33 33.95 14.24 11.25
N GLN A 34 34.66 15.25 10.79
CA GLN A 34 35.01 16.43 11.60
C GLN A 34 33.78 17.35 11.80
N GLY A 35 32.58 16.78 11.90
CA GLY A 35 31.36 17.53 12.13
C GLY A 35 31.52 18.28 13.43
N THR A 36 31.84 19.56 13.33
CA THR A 36 32.14 20.50 14.41
C THR A 36 30.94 20.78 15.31
N SER A 37 29.90 19.93 15.26
CA SER A 37 28.71 20.07 16.08
C SER A 37 28.98 19.45 17.44
N PRO A 38 29.05 20.25 18.52
CA PRO A 38 29.25 19.76 19.89
C PRO A 38 28.02 19.01 20.45
N TYR A 39 27.06 18.60 19.60
CA TYR A 39 25.77 18.04 19.98
C TYR A 39 25.57 16.58 19.53
N LEU A 40 26.65 15.81 19.37
CA LEU A 40 26.58 14.36 19.21
C LEU A 40 26.14 13.71 20.54
N ASN A 41 24.85 13.83 20.86
CA ASN A 41 24.31 13.42 22.15
C ASN A 41 23.82 11.97 22.17
N THR A 42 23.78 11.27 21.04
CA THR A 42 23.31 9.89 20.98
C THR A 42 24.51 8.94 21.13
N PRO A 43 24.61 8.21 22.25
CA PRO A 43 25.68 7.24 22.44
C PRO A 43 25.60 6.13 21.38
N TRP A 44 26.76 5.64 20.94
CA TRP A 44 26.86 4.46 20.07
C TRP A 44 26.24 3.21 20.69
N GLU A 45 26.13 3.19 22.03
CA GLU A 45 25.53 2.13 22.83
C GLU A 45 24.02 1.97 22.60
N CYS A 46 23.38 2.90 21.87
CA CYS A 46 21.99 2.78 21.45
C CYS A 46 21.80 1.96 20.17
N PHE A 47 22.87 1.57 19.47
CA PHE A 47 22.79 0.90 18.17
C PHE A 47 23.47 -0.46 18.18
N THR A 48 22.87 -1.43 17.48
CA THR A 48 23.46 -2.78 17.34
C THR A 48 24.82 -2.71 16.64
N THR A 49 25.68 -3.69 16.90
CA THR A 49 26.99 -3.79 16.24
C THR A 49 26.83 -3.80 14.71
N SER A 50 25.84 -4.52 14.20
CA SER A 50 25.60 -4.61 12.74
C SER A 50 25.24 -3.26 12.10
N THR A 51 24.53 -2.39 12.83
CA THR A 51 24.17 -1.05 12.35
C THR A 51 25.39 -0.13 12.36
N VAL A 52 26.21 -0.18 13.41
CA VAL A 52 27.46 0.59 13.48
C VAL A 52 28.47 0.13 12.44
N GLU A 53 28.59 -1.17 12.19
CA GLU A 53 29.44 -1.71 11.13
C GLU A 53 29.03 -1.21 9.74
N ARG A 54 27.74 -1.20 9.41
CA ARG A 54 27.23 -0.65 8.13
C ARG A 54 27.43 0.85 8.01
N PHE A 55 27.32 1.59 9.11
CA PHE A 55 27.68 3.01 9.14
C PHE A 55 29.15 3.21 8.80
N LEU A 56 30.05 2.45 9.44
CA LEU A 56 31.47 2.50 9.15
C LEU A 56 31.78 2.06 7.72
N GLU A 57 31.12 1.01 7.22
CA GLU A 57 31.21 0.56 5.83
C GLU A 57 30.94 1.71 4.86
N TYR A 58 29.84 2.45 5.08
CA TYR A 58 29.54 3.66 4.32
C TYR A 58 30.61 4.73 4.44
N CYS A 59 31.09 5.05 5.64
CA CYS A 59 32.11 6.07 5.81
C CYS A 59 33.44 5.72 5.10
N TYR A 60 33.76 4.43 4.95
CA TYR A 60 34.95 3.97 4.23
C TYR A 60 34.75 3.81 2.72
N GLN A 61 33.58 3.33 2.30
CA GLN A 61 33.33 2.90 0.91
C GLN A 61 32.41 3.85 0.13
N GLY A 62 31.71 4.75 0.83
CA GLY A 62 30.63 5.56 0.27
C GLY A 62 29.33 4.78 0.06
N ASP A 63 29.26 3.52 0.49
CA ASP A 63 28.09 2.66 0.43
C ASP A 63 28.11 1.60 1.54
N TYR A 64 26.96 0.98 1.84
CA TYR A 64 26.83 -0.13 2.79
C TYR A 64 26.08 -1.32 2.18
N SER A 65 26.30 -2.51 2.72
CA SER A 65 25.66 -3.74 2.27
C SER A 65 24.31 -3.95 3.00
N PRO A 66 23.15 -3.85 2.30
CA PRO A 66 21.86 -4.11 2.94
C PRO A 66 21.68 -5.60 3.25
N PRO A 67 21.01 -5.97 4.35
CA PRO A 67 20.66 -7.36 4.61
C PRO A 67 19.72 -7.87 3.50
N LYS A 68 19.77 -9.17 3.27
CA LYS A 68 18.85 -9.83 2.33
C LYS A 68 17.55 -10.18 3.07
N PRO A 69 16.38 -10.08 2.41
CA PRO A 69 15.14 -10.57 3.01
C PRO A 69 15.28 -12.03 3.44
N ALA A 70 14.85 -12.33 4.65
CA ALA A 70 14.93 -13.69 5.17
C ALA A 70 13.88 -14.57 4.49
N LYS A 71 14.25 -15.80 4.14
CA LYS A 71 13.27 -16.80 3.72
C LYS A 71 12.59 -17.31 4.98
N LEU A 72 11.26 -17.27 5.02
CA LEU A 72 10.54 -17.87 6.13
C LEU A 72 10.87 -19.36 6.19
N PRO A 73 11.25 -19.90 7.36
CA PRO A 73 11.42 -21.32 7.51
C PRO A 73 10.09 -21.97 7.14
N LEU A 74 10.15 -22.95 6.24
CA LEU A 74 8.99 -23.74 5.87
C LEU A 74 8.47 -24.32 7.18
N ALA A 75 7.29 -23.89 7.62
CA ALA A 75 6.68 -24.43 8.84
C ALA A 75 6.61 -25.94 8.63
N THR A 76 7.50 -26.68 9.27
CA THR A 76 7.40 -28.13 9.32
C THR A 76 6.03 -28.38 9.89
N PRO A 77 5.12 -29.08 9.17
CA PRO A 77 3.77 -29.30 9.66
C PRO A 77 3.92 -29.92 11.03
N THR A 78 3.58 -29.15 12.06
CA THR A 78 3.60 -29.64 13.42
C THR A 78 2.59 -30.77 13.41
N SER A 79 3.08 -32.01 13.38
CA SER A 79 2.25 -33.20 13.52
C SER A 79 1.49 -32.98 14.81
N SER A 80 0.21 -32.60 14.69
CA SER A 80 -0.70 -32.52 15.80
C SER A 80 -0.82 -33.96 16.30
N VAL A 81 -0.03 -34.31 17.30
CA VAL A 81 -0.28 -35.50 18.09
C VAL A 81 -1.60 -35.19 18.78
N VAL A 82 -2.68 -35.78 18.29
CA VAL A 82 -3.98 -35.72 18.93
C VAL A 82 -3.84 -36.58 20.17
N ASP A 83 -3.48 -35.95 21.29
CA ASP A 83 -3.57 -36.62 22.59
C ASP A 83 -5.06 -36.95 22.84
N ALA A 84 -5.33 -38.23 23.11
CA ALA A 84 -6.68 -38.79 23.18
C ALA A 84 -7.54 -38.24 24.34
N ASP A 85 -7.00 -37.35 25.17
CA ASP A 85 -7.62 -36.90 26.41
C ASP A 85 -8.49 -35.64 26.28
N GLY A 86 -8.85 -35.24 25.06
CA GLY A 86 -9.97 -34.32 24.81
C GLY A 86 -9.85 -32.89 25.35
N ASN A 87 -8.68 -32.48 25.86
CA ASN A 87 -8.49 -31.15 26.42
C ASN A 87 -7.49 -30.33 25.59
N ALA A 88 -7.98 -29.73 24.51
CA ALA A 88 -7.19 -28.89 23.61
C ALA A 88 -6.87 -27.54 24.28
N ILE A 89 -5.74 -27.46 25.01
CA ILE A 89 -5.17 -26.19 25.44
C ILE A 89 -4.28 -25.67 24.30
N GLY A 90 -4.85 -24.81 23.44
CA GLY A 90 -4.14 -24.16 22.34
C GLY A 90 -3.12 -23.15 22.86
N VAL A 91 -1.89 -23.58 23.16
CA VAL A 91 -0.78 -22.69 23.48
C VAL A 91 -0.08 -22.28 22.18
N PHE A 92 -0.54 -21.19 21.57
CA PHE A 92 0.24 -20.52 20.52
C PHE A 92 1.43 -19.80 21.16
N GLN A 93 2.63 -20.37 21.05
CA GLN A 93 3.87 -19.66 21.38
C GLN A 93 4.20 -18.67 20.25
N THR A 94 3.78 -17.41 20.41
CA THR A 94 4.36 -16.30 19.66
C THR A 94 5.80 -16.11 20.13
N ALA A 95 6.76 -16.53 19.30
CA ALA A 95 8.16 -16.15 19.45
C ALA A 95 8.29 -14.62 19.26
N ALA A 96 8.01 -13.86 20.32
CA ALA A 96 8.35 -12.46 20.40
C ALA A 96 9.87 -12.37 20.47
N GLY A 97 10.51 -12.29 19.30
CA GLY A 97 11.91 -11.88 19.19
C GLY A 97 12.06 -10.57 19.94
N HIS A 98 12.86 -10.60 20.99
CA HIS A 98 13.17 -9.46 21.83
C HIS A 98 13.80 -8.39 20.94
N LEU A 99 13.02 -7.38 20.55
CA LEU A 99 13.62 -6.14 20.06
C LEU A 99 14.52 -5.64 21.20
N PRO A 100 15.81 -5.34 20.94
CA PRO A 100 16.65 -4.70 21.93
C PRO A 100 15.96 -3.38 22.25
N CYS A 101 15.32 -3.36 23.41
CA CYS A 101 14.56 -2.22 23.86
C CYS A 101 15.62 -1.13 24.08
N CYS A 102 15.67 -0.14 23.20
CA CYS A 102 16.28 1.14 23.50
C CYS A 102 15.49 1.70 24.70
N GLN A 103 15.82 1.24 25.91
CA GLN A 103 15.51 1.93 27.14
C GLN A 103 16.38 3.17 27.15
N LEU A 104 16.08 4.11 26.23
CA LEU A 104 16.43 5.49 26.39
C LEU A 104 15.85 5.85 27.74
N ALA A 105 16.74 5.96 28.72
CA ALA A 105 16.44 6.39 30.07
C ALA A 105 15.94 7.84 29.99
N ASN A 106 14.69 8.01 29.57
CA ASN A 106 13.88 9.17 29.83
C ASN A 106 13.54 9.15 31.34
N ARG A 107 14.58 9.23 32.19
CA ARG A 107 14.43 9.85 33.50
C ARG A 107 14.17 11.32 33.23
N ARG A 108 12.92 11.64 32.90
CA ARG A 108 12.39 12.99 33.09
C ARG A 108 12.51 13.27 34.59
N ALA A 109 13.53 14.04 34.95
CA ALA A 109 13.45 14.87 36.14
C ALA A 109 12.17 15.70 35.97
N ALA A 110 11.21 15.49 36.89
CA ALA A 110 9.99 16.28 36.93
C ALA A 110 10.37 17.77 37.04
N PRO A 111 9.88 18.65 36.16
CA PRO A 111 9.85 20.06 36.47
C PRO A 111 8.73 20.26 37.49
N GLN A 112 9.10 20.52 38.75
CA GLN A 112 8.23 21.27 39.65
C GLN A 112 8.08 22.66 39.03
N GLY A 113 6.95 22.91 38.38
CA GLY A 113 6.64 24.16 37.74
C GLY A 113 5.14 24.28 37.58
N ASP A 114 4.51 24.85 38.61
CA ASP A 114 3.15 25.38 38.58
C ASP A 114 2.97 26.28 37.36
N HIS A 115 2.25 25.80 36.34
CA HIS A 115 1.61 26.68 35.39
C HIS A 115 0.19 26.20 35.11
N HIS A 116 -0.70 26.91 35.78
CA HIS A 116 -2.13 27.00 35.63
C HIS A 116 -2.48 27.51 34.22
N LEU A 117 -2.88 26.63 33.30
CA LEU A 117 -3.49 27.03 32.02
C LEU A 117 -4.67 26.12 31.67
N CYS A 118 -5.83 26.57 32.16
CA CYS A 118 -7.13 26.68 31.48
C CYS A 118 -7.39 25.71 30.31
N CYS A 119 -8.02 24.57 30.61
CA CYS A 119 -8.85 23.86 29.64
C CYS A 119 -10.16 24.65 29.45
N SER A 120 -10.31 25.36 28.34
CA SER A 120 -11.63 25.73 27.84
C SER A 120 -12.28 24.48 27.23
N CYS A 121 -13.18 23.87 27.98
CA CYS A 121 -14.09 22.85 27.48
C CYS A 121 -14.99 23.49 26.41
N ILE A 122 -14.88 23.06 25.16
CA ILE A 122 -15.93 23.32 24.17
C ILE A 122 -17.02 22.30 24.48
N ALA A 123 -18.13 22.77 25.02
CA ALA A 123 -19.36 21.99 25.12
C ALA A 123 -19.88 21.77 23.70
N ILE A 124 -19.86 20.52 23.25
CA ILE A 124 -20.60 20.10 22.06
C ILE A 124 -22.05 19.96 22.54
N GLN A 125 -22.93 20.82 22.03
CA GLN A 125 -24.37 20.63 22.15
C GLN A 125 -24.73 19.39 21.34
N GLU A 126 -25.21 18.36 22.03
CA GLU A 126 -25.93 17.24 21.44
C GLU A 126 -27.28 17.79 20.95
N ASP A 127 -27.48 17.80 19.64
CA ASP A 127 -28.75 18.14 19.00
C ASP A 127 -29.48 16.81 18.77
N ASP A 128 -30.47 16.56 19.63
CA ASP A 128 -31.39 15.43 19.56
C ASP A 128 -32.35 15.61 18.37
N THR A 129 -32.02 15.03 17.23
CA THR A 129 -32.98 14.86 16.14
C THR A 129 -33.45 13.41 16.10
N GLU A 130 -34.52 13.13 16.83
CA GLU A 130 -35.32 11.92 16.64
C GLU A 130 -36.10 12.05 15.32
N GLU A 131 -35.68 11.30 14.30
CA GLU A 131 -36.54 10.97 13.16
C GLU A 131 -36.93 9.49 13.23
N ASP A 132 -38.09 9.31 13.84
CA ASP A 132 -39.01 8.18 13.70
C ASP A 132 -39.59 8.19 12.27
N GLU A 133 -39.20 7.24 11.42
CA GLU A 133 -40.08 6.75 10.36
C GLU A 133 -39.99 5.23 10.22
N GLY A 134 -41.00 4.58 10.77
CA GLY A 134 -41.31 3.18 10.53
C GLY A 134 -41.64 2.91 9.07
N SER A 135 -40.89 1.99 8.46
CA SER A 135 -41.21 1.40 7.17
C SER A 135 -41.28 -0.12 7.32
N LYS A 136 -42.49 -0.60 7.56
CA LYS A 136 -42.86 -2.02 7.60
C LYS A 136 -43.14 -2.49 6.17
N TYR A 137 -42.19 -3.19 5.56
CA TYR A 137 -42.42 -3.95 4.32
C TYR A 137 -42.41 -5.45 4.64
N ASP A 138 -43.60 -5.99 4.84
CA ASP A 138 -43.87 -7.43 4.78
C ASP A 138 -43.98 -7.80 3.29
N GLY A 139 -42.92 -8.40 2.74
CA GLY A 139 -42.83 -8.80 1.34
C GLY A 139 -42.22 -10.19 1.20
N VAL A 140 -43.06 -11.20 1.39
CA VAL A 140 -42.82 -12.60 1.03
C VAL A 140 -42.76 -12.72 -0.49
N ASP A 141 -41.65 -13.20 -1.05
CA ASP A 141 -41.73 -14.18 -2.13
C ASP A 141 -40.47 -15.04 -2.19
N GLY A 142 -40.68 -16.35 -2.23
CA GLY A 142 -39.63 -17.35 -2.24
C GLY A 142 -39.12 -17.57 -3.66
N SER A 143 -37.81 -17.57 -3.81
CA SER A 143 -37.18 -18.23 -4.95
C SER A 143 -36.22 -19.30 -4.43
N ASP A 144 -36.70 -20.54 -4.48
CA ASP A 144 -35.87 -21.74 -4.50
C ASP A 144 -34.90 -21.60 -5.68
N THR A 145 -33.68 -21.15 -5.38
CA THR A 145 -32.54 -21.24 -6.28
C THR A 145 -31.73 -22.43 -5.82
N GLU A 146 -31.93 -23.53 -6.54
CA GLU A 146 -31.23 -24.79 -6.35
C GLU A 146 -29.71 -24.55 -6.34
N TYR A 147 -29.11 -25.01 -5.25
CA TYR A 147 -27.69 -24.99 -4.96
C TYR A 147 -26.91 -25.71 -6.07
N ALA A 148 -26.36 -24.93 -7.00
CA ALA A 148 -25.26 -25.40 -7.83
C ALA A 148 -24.02 -25.50 -6.94
N ASP A 149 -23.67 -26.74 -6.66
CA ASP A 149 -22.43 -27.24 -6.05
C ASP A 149 -21.23 -26.84 -6.92
N ASP A 150 -20.93 -25.55 -6.95
CA ASP A 150 -19.71 -25.02 -7.56
C ASP A 150 -18.56 -25.31 -6.61
N LYS A 151 -17.88 -26.40 -6.95
CA LYS A 151 -16.58 -26.82 -6.48
C LYS A 151 -15.71 -25.62 -6.12
N ASP A 152 -15.64 -25.36 -4.82
CA ASP A 152 -14.57 -24.62 -4.17
C ASP A 152 -13.27 -25.43 -4.34
N ASP A 153 -12.72 -25.43 -5.56
CA ASP A 153 -11.34 -25.82 -5.86
C ASP A 153 -10.36 -24.69 -5.47
N SER A 154 -10.73 -23.99 -4.39
CA SER A 154 -9.89 -23.14 -3.55
C SER A 154 -8.97 -24.03 -2.71
N GLY A 155 -8.30 -24.99 -3.37
CA GLY A 155 -7.25 -25.79 -2.75
C GLY A 155 -6.28 -24.83 -2.06
N PRO A 156 -5.96 -25.02 -0.77
CA PRO A 156 -5.20 -24.06 0.01
C PRO A 156 -3.89 -23.84 -0.72
N SER A 157 -3.72 -22.65 -1.30
CA SER A 157 -2.56 -22.32 -2.10
C SER A 157 -1.35 -22.39 -1.17
N ARG A 158 -0.69 -23.55 -1.18
CA ARG A 158 0.55 -23.83 -0.50
C ARG A 158 1.64 -23.04 -1.21
N HIS A 159 1.62 -21.73 -1.08
CA HIS A 159 2.75 -20.87 -1.39
C HIS A 159 3.41 -20.41 -0.09
N PRO A 160 4.18 -21.30 0.59
CA PRO A 160 4.75 -21.02 1.89
C PRO A 160 6.04 -20.18 1.83
N HIS A 161 6.28 -19.46 0.72
CA HIS A 161 7.56 -18.78 0.49
C HIS A 161 7.41 -17.26 0.42
N GLY A 162 6.70 -16.69 1.40
CA GLY A 162 6.82 -15.27 1.68
C GLY A 162 8.24 -14.91 2.14
N LEU A 163 8.77 -13.80 1.65
CA LEU A 163 10.01 -13.23 2.17
C LEU A 163 9.71 -12.33 3.37
N ASP A 164 10.53 -12.43 4.40
CA ASP A 164 10.48 -11.55 5.58
C ASP A 164 11.44 -10.37 5.38
N TYR A 165 10.86 -9.18 5.27
CA TYR A 165 11.58 -7.92 5.08
C TYR A 165 11.86 -7.18 6.39
N PHE A 166 11.52 -7.76 7.55
CA PHE A 166 11.64 -7.11 8.85
C PHE A 166 13.03 -6.51 9.08
N GLU A 167 14.07 -7.34 8.97
CA GLU A 167 15.46 -6.93 9.20
C GLU A 167 15.93 -5.89 8.17
N VAL A 168 15.44 -5.97 6.93
CA VAL A 168 15.75 -5.01 5.86
C VAL A 168 15.21 -3.63 6.20
N PHE A 169 13.94 -3.55 6.60
CA PHE A 169 13.32 -2.28 6.96
C PHE A 169 14.01 -1.64 8.17
N PHE A 170 14.22 -2.44 9.23
CA PHE A 170 14.82 -1.96 10.46
C PHE A 170 16.28 -1.54 10.28
N THR A 171 17.07 -2.27 9.51
CA THR A 171 18.46 -1.86 9.23
C THR A 171 18.52 -0.48 8.57
N HIS A 172 17.65 -0.23 7.58
CA HIS A 172 17.63 1.08 6.91
C HIS A 172 17.11 2.20 7.83
N ALA A 173 16.11 1.91 8.66
CA ALA A 173 15.57 2.87 9.62
C ALA A 173 16.57 3.19 10.75
N GLU A 174 17.20 2.19 11.35
CA GLU A 174 18.24 2.37 12.37
C GLU A 174 19.44 3.15 11.82
N LEU A 175 19.91 2.78 10.62
CA LEU A 175 21.02 3.47 9.98
C LEU A 175 20.66 4.90 9.59
N TYR A 176 19.40 5.15 9.21
CA TYR A 176 18.87 6.49 9.02
C TYR A 176 18.95 7.31 10.31
N ILE A 177 18.40 6.81 11.42
CA ILE A 177 18.44 7.51 12.72
C ILE A 177 19.89 7.75 13.15
N LEU A 178 20.76 6.74 13.07
CA LEU A 178 22.18 6.88 13.38
C LEU A 178 22.82 7.96 12.51
N SER A 179 22.62 7.91 11.19
CA SER A 179 23.21 8.90 10.28
C SER A 179 22.74 10.33 10.57
N GLN A 180 21.49 10.52 10.95
CA GLN A 180 20.96 11.82 11.37
C GLN A 180 21.63 12.31 12.67
N THR A 181 21.78 11.41 13.67
CA THR A 181 22.46 11.77 14.92
C THR A 181 23.93 12.12 14.75
N GLN A 182 24.58 11.54 13.72
CA GLN A 182 25.97 11.80 13.39
C GLN A 182 26.15 12.93 12.36
N GLY A 183 25.07 13.58 11.91
CA GLY A 183 25.12 14.65 10.91
C GLY A 183 25.56 14.21 9.51
N GLN A 184 25.34 12.94 9.17
CA GLN A 184 25.66 12.34 7.87
C GLN A 184 24.44 12.39 6.94
N SER A 185 24.05 13.59 6.49
CA SER A 185 22.83 13.79 5.67
C SER A 185 22.81 12.99 4.37
N LEU A 186 23.96 12.80 3.71
CA LEU A 186 24.07 11.97 2.50
C LEU A 186 23.74 10.50 2.78
N LEU A 187 24.22 9.96 3.91
CA LEU A 187 23.87 8.60 4.33
C LEU A 187 22.39 8.50 4.69
N ALA A 188 21.85 9.50 5.38
CA ALA A 188 20.43 9.55 5.74
C ALA A 188 19.54 9.48 4.48
N ALA A 189 19.82 10.32 3.48
CA ALA A 189 19.11 10.30 2.21
C ALA A 189 19.24 8.96 1.48
N LEU A 190 20.43 8.34 1.48
CA LEU A 190 20.66 7.02 0.91
C LEU A 190 19.82 5.94 1.63
N CYS A 191 19.76 5.98 2.96
CA CYS A 191 18.97 5.04 3.76
C CYS A 191 17.47 5.16 3.48
N LEU A 192 16.91 6.37 3.42
CA LEU A 192 15.50 6.57 3.06
C LEU A 192 15.18 6.06 1.66
N ASN A 193 16.03 6.33 0.67
CA ASN A 193 15.82 5.85 -0.70
C ASN A 193 15.86 4.32 -0.79
N ARG A 194 16.78 3.68 -0.04
CA ARG A 194 16.85 2.22 0.05
C ARG A 194 15.67 1.61 0.78
N LEU A 195 15.22 2.24 1.87
CA LEU A 195 14.01 1.84 2.59
C LEU A 195 12.78 1.92 1.69
N ARG A 196 12.60 3.03 0.96
CA ARG A 196 11.52 3.18 -0.03
C ARG A 196 11.54 2.07 -1.07
N THR A 197 12.73 1.79 -1.63
CA THR A 197 12.91 0.70 -2.62
C THR A 197 12.59 -0.66 -2.01
N ALA A 198 12.97 -0.91 -0.75
CA ALA A 198 12.67 -2.16 -0.05
C ALA A 198 11.16 -2.31 0.20
N LEU A 199 10.48 -1.24 0.64
CA LEU A 199 9.03 -1.20 0.84
C LEU A 199 8.28 -1.48 -0.46
N GLU A 200 8.66 -0.83 -1.56
CA GLU A 200 8.06 -1.07 -2.88
C GLU A 200 8.25 -2.52 -3.36
N LYS A 201 9.45 -3.09 -3.18
CA LYS A 201 9.73 -4.49 -3.54
C LYS A 201 8.91 -5.46 -2.69
N ALA A 202 8.80 -5.20 -1.39
CA ALA A 202 8.00 -6.02 -0.50
C ALA A 202 6.51 -5.90 -0.81
N ALA A 203 6.02 -4.70 -1.14
CA ALA A 203 4.63 -4.44 -1.50
C ALA A 203 4.21 -5.12 -2.81
N LYS A 204 5.13 -5.25 -3.79
CA LYS A 204 4.89 -5.91 -5.07
C LYS A 204 5.07 -7.44 -5.04
N ALA A 205 5.52 -8.01 -3.92
CA ALA A 205 5.70 -9.45 -3.83
C ALA A 205 4.33 -10.18 -3.88
N PRO A 206 4.22 -11.34 -4.54
CA PRO A 206 2.94 -12.04 -4.70
C PRO A 206 2.42 -12.63 -3.38
N VAL A 207 3.31 -12.99 -2.45
CA VAL A 207 2.98 -13.58 -1.16
C VAL A 207 3.64 -12.77 -0.05
N ARG A 208 2.81 -12.09 0.76
CA ARG A 208 3.23 -11.06 1.72
C ARG A 208 2.73 -11.30 3.16
N PRO A 209 2.90 -12.51 3.72
CA PRO A 209 2.23 -12.90 4.98
C PRO A 209 2.66 -12.05 6.18
N ARG A 210 3.82 -11.38 6.12
CA ARG A 210 4.35 -10.53 7.20
C ARG A 210 4.49 -9.06 6.84
N PHE A 211 4.10 -8.66 5.64
CA PHE A 211 4.27 -7.27 5.22
C PHE A 211 3.51 -6.28 6.13
N PRO A 212 2.22 -6.51 6.47
CA PRO A 212 1.48 -5.66 7.41
C PRO A 212 2.17 -5.55 8.77
N THR A 213 2.57 -6.68 9.35
CA THR A 213 3.25 -6.74 10.65
C THR A 213 4.62 -6.07 10.64
N ASN A 214 5.38 -6.20 9.55
CA ASN A 214 6.69 -5.56 9.42
C ASN A 214 6.54 -4.04 9.27
N LEU A 215 5.54 -3.60 8.52
CA LEU A 215 5.24 -2.19 8.32
C LEU A 215 4.71 -1.52 9.60
N SER A 216 3.86 -2.20 10.37
CA SER A 216 3.37 -1.68 11.66
C SER A 216 4.50 -1.53 12.70
N ARG A 217 5.45 -2.47 12.71
CA ARG A 217 6.65 -2.38 13.53
C ARG A 217 7.58 -1.26 13.08
N LEU A 218 7.79 -1.09 11.78
CA LEU A 218 8.56 0.03 11.22
C LEU A 218 7.94 1.38 11.61
N LEU A 219 6.61 1.49 11.50
CA LEU A 219 5.88 2.70 11.89
C LEU A 219 6.05 2.97 13.40
N SER A 220 5.90 1.95 14.24
CA SER A 220 6.14 2.08 15.69
C SER A 220 7.56 2.56 15.98
N TYR A 221 8.56 1.95 15.33
CA TYR A 221 9.96 2.32 15.46
C TYR A 221 10.22 3.79 15.08
N ALA A 222 9.67 4.24 13.94
CA ALA A 222 9.84 5.61 13.45
C ALA A 222 9.31 6.68 14.42
N TYR A 223 8.19 6.42 15.10
CA TYR A 223 7.62 7.35 16.07
C TYR A 223 8.26 7.26 17.45
N GLU A 224 8.71 6.08 17.88
CA GLU A 224 9.45 5.91 19.14
C GLU A 224 10.77 6.69 19.11
N HIS A 225 11.42 6.78 17.95
CA HIS A 225 12.72 7.43 17.78
C HIS A 225 12.64 8.89 17.34
N ASN A 226 11.43 9.49 17.27
CA ASN A 226 11.26 10.90 16.90
C ASN A 226 11.84 11.90 17.91
N ASN A 227 12.02 11.47 19.17
CA ASN A 227 12.54 12.33 20.23
C ASN A 227 14.07 12.46 20.21
N VAL A 228 14.74 11.71 19.33
CA VAL A 228 16.17 11.88 19.12
C VAL A 228 16.32 13.26 18.47
N ARG A 229 16.95 14.20 19.18
CA ARG A 229 17.17 15.58 18.71
C ARG A 229 17.96 15.51 17.41
N LEU A 230 17.26 15.54 16.28
CA LEU A 230 17.89 15.59 14.98
C LEU A 230 18.41 17.01 14.75
N ILE A 231 19.39 17.12 13.85
CA ILE A 231 20.04 18.40 13.55
C ILE A 231 19.06 19.36 12.84
N ASP A 232 18.04 18.82 12.20
CA ASP A 232 17.01 19.54 11.45
C ASP A 232 15.64 18.95 11.77
N ASP A 233 14.77 19.74 12.41
CA ASP A 233 13.41 19.34 12.78
C ASP A 233 12.60 18.89 11.55
N ASN A 234 12.90 19.43 10.36
CA ASN A 234 12.21 19.02 9.13
C ASN A 234 12.57 17.60 8.69
N GLN A 235 13.81 17.15 8.93
CA GLN A 235 14.27 15.82 8.49
C GLN A 235 13.70 14.70 9.36
N ALA A 236 13.42 14.95 10.64
CA ALA A 236 12.83 13.94 11.54
C ALA A 236 11.52 13.35 11.01
N HIS A 237 10.79 14.15 10.22
CA HIS A 237 9.53 13.76 9.64
C HIS A 237 9.66 12.89 8.39
N ASP A 238 10.83 12.81 7.73
CA ASP A 238 10.95 12.07 6.47
C ASP A 238 10.72 10.56 6.64
N LEU A 239 11.27 9.97 7.71
CA LEU A 239 11.06 8.55 8.01
C LEU A 239 9.61 8.28 8.43
N GLN A 240 9.02 9.17 9.22
CA GLN A 240 7.63 9.09 9.66
C GLN A 240 6.68 9.16 8.47
N ASN A 241 6.83 10.19 7.64
CA ASN A 241 6.05 10.42 6.42
C ASN A 241 6.18 9.24 5.45
N LEU A 242 7.38 8.69 5.28
CA LEU A 242 7.58 7.50 4.45
C LEU A 242 6.82 6.28 5.00
N ALA A 243 6.94 6.02 6.30
CA ALA A 243 6.29 4.87 6.94
C ALA A 243 4.76 5.04 6.99
N SER A 244 4.25 6.23 7.36
CA SER A 244 2.83 6.53 7.46
C SER A 244 2.15 6.53 6.09
N SER A 245 2.76 7.13 5.07
CA SER A 245 2.20 7.12 3.71
C SER A 245 2.20 5.70 3.12
N CYS A 246 3.24 4.88 3.42
CA CYS A 246 3.25 3.48 3.03
C CYS A 246 2.18 2.65 3.77
N ALA A 247 1.99 2.88 5.07
CA ALA A 247 0.92 2.24 5.83
C ALA A 247 -0.46 2.63 5.31
N ALA A 248 -0.68 3.90 4.97
CA ALA A 248 -1.93 4.38 4.40
C ALA A 248 -2.25 3.74 3.03
N MET A 249 -1.25 3.52 2.17
CA MET A 249 -1.43 2.76 0.90
C MET A 249 -1.93 1.33 1.14
N HIS A 250 -1.50 0.72 2.24
CA HIS A 250 -1.76 -0.68 2.54
C HIS A 250 -2.72 -0.85 3.72
N ILE A 251 -3.54 0.17 4.02
CA ILE A 251 -4.45 0.17 5.17
C ILE A 251 -5.41 -1.02 5.16
N LYS A 252 -5.85 -1.44 3.95
CA LYS A 252 -6.71 -2.62 3.76
C LYS A 252 -6.02 -3.91 4.18
N ASP A 253 -4.73 -4.06 3.85
CA ASP A 253 -3.92 -5.22 4.21
C ASP A 253 -3.49 -5.18 5.69
N MET A 254 -3.52 -4.00 6.33
CA MET A 254 -3.10 -3.76 7.71
C MET A 254 -4.26 -3.62 8.71
N LYS A 255 -5.48 -4.10 8.40
CA LYS A 255 -6.67 -3.84 9.22
C LYS A 255 -6.48 -4.17 10.72
N GLU A 256 -5.88 -5.32 11.02
CA GLU A 256 -5.65 -5.77 12.40
C GLU A 256 -4.58 -4.93 13.09
N GLU A 257 -3.43 -4.73 12.45
CA GLU A 257 -2.34 -3.91 12.99
C GLU A 257 -2.76 -2.45 13.17
N CYS A 258 -3.47 -1.87 12.20
CA CYS A 258 -3.95 -0.50 12.27
C CYS A 258 -4.91 -0.30 13.43
N SER A 259 -5.78 -1.26 13.73
CA SER A 259 -6.63 -1.18 14.92
C SER A 259 -5.79 -1.07 16.20
N SER A 260 -4.70 -1.85 16.29
CA SER A 260 -3.76 -1.75 17.42
C SER A 260 -2.99 -0.44 17.43
N LEU A 261 -2.56 0.09 16.29
CA LEU A 261 -1.83 1.36 16.19
C LEU A 261 -2.74 2.53 16.59
N MET A 262 -3.97 2.56 16.08
CA MET A 262 -4.97 3.57 16.39
C MET A 262 -5.35 3.56 17.87
N GLY A 263 -5.44 2.38 18.49
CA GLY A 263 -5.68 2.25 19.93
C GLY A 263 -4.59 2.86 20.82
N ARG A 264 -3.37 3.06 20.30
CA ARG A 264 -2.29 3.76 21.02
C ARG A 264 -2.44 5.29 20.96
N GLY A 265 -3.17 5.81 19.97
CA GLY A 265 -3.40 7.25 19.77
C GLY A 265 -2.11 8.06 19.53
N GLY A 266 -2.17 9.35 19.84
CA GLY A 266 -1.06 10.28 19.72
C GLY A 266 -0.71 10.67 18.28
N LYS A 267 0.48 11.25 18.09
CA LYS A 267 0.92 11.82 16.80
C LYS A 267 0.96 10.79 15.66
N MET A 268 1.25 9.52 15.98
CA MET A 268 1.23 8.45 14.98
C MET A 268 -0.16 8.21 14.39
N ALA A 269 -1.18 8.13 15.25
CA ALA A 269 -2.55 7.95 14.80
C ALA A 269 -3.05 9.18 14.02
N GLU A 270 -2.69 10.38 14.47
CA GLU A 270 -3.00 11.64 13.78
C GLU A 270 -2.41 11.68 12.36
N ASP A 271 -1.10 11.46 12.23
CA ASP A 271 -0.41 11.48 10.94
C ASP A 271 -0.90 10.37 9.99
N LEU A 272 -1.16 9.17 10.53
CA LEU A 272 -1.72 8.06 9.73
C LEU A 272 -3.13 8.38 9.24
N MET A 273 -4.01 8.91 10.10
CA MET A 273 -5.36 9.28 9.72
C MET A 273 -5.39 10.42 8.71
N LYS A 274 -4.49 11.39 8.85
CA LYS A 274 -4.32 12.45 7.87
C LYS A 274 -3.96 11.88 6.50
N GLU A 275 -2.96 11.01 6.41
CA GLU A 275 -2.58 10.36 5.14
C GLU A 275 -3.71 9.49 4.55
N VAL A 276 -4.48 8.79 5.40
CA VAL A 276 -5.65 8.02 4.94
C VAL A 276 -6.75 8.95 4.41
N ALA A 277 -7.03 10.06 5.09
CA ALA A 277 -8.03 11.04 4.67
C ALA A 277 -7.63 11.73 3.36
N ASP A 278 -6.38 12.19 3.24
CA ASP A 278 -5.84 12.82 2.04
C ASP A 278 -5.95 11.87 0.82
N ARG A 279 -5.69 10.57 1.03
CA ARG A 279 -5.87 9.54 0.00
C ARG A 279 -7.32 9.28 -0.35
N ALA A 280 -8.22 9.26 0.63
CA ALA A 280 -9.65 9.09 0.39
C ALA A 280 -10.18 10.24 -0.47
N ILE A 281 -9.82 11.49 -0.14
CA ILE A 281 -10.19 12.68 -0.93
C ILE A 281 -9.61 12.61 -2.34
N SER A 282 -8.35 12.21 -2.48
CA SER A 282 -7.73 12.06 -3.80
C SER A 282 -8.41 10.98 -4.64
N LEU A 283 -8.80 9.85 -4.06
CA LEU A 283 -9.50 8.78 -4.77
C LEU A 283 -10.91 9.20 -5.20
N ASP A 284 -11.62 9.93 -4.34
CA ASP A 284 -12.95 10.47 -4.62
C ASP A 284 -12.93 11.38 -5.87
N SER A 285 -11.97 12.30 -5.94
CA SER A 285 -11.79 13.17 -7.11
C SER A 285 -11.50 12.41 -8.42
N VAL A 286 -10.78 11.28 -8.34
CA VAL A 286 -10.50 10.45 -9.53
C VAL A 286 -11.76 9.71 -9.97
N LEU A 287 -12.56 9.21 -9.02
CA LEU A 287 -13.82 8.54 -9.32
C LEU A 287 -14.83 9.50 -9.93
N GLU A 288 -14.93 10.74 -9.44
CA GLU A 288 -15.77 11.78 -10.06
C GLU A 288 -15.38 12.03 -11.52
N MET A 289 -14.09 12.21 -11.81
CA MET A 289 -13.60 12.38 -13.18
C MET A 289 -13.89 11.16 -14.09
N GLU A 290 -13.76 9.94 -13.57
CA GLU A 290 -14.07 8.72 -14.32
C GLU A 290 -15.57 8.57 -14.59
N MET A 291 -16.43 8.99 -13.65
CA MET A 291 -17.87 9.00 -13.83
C MET A 291 -18.32 10.01 -14.90
N GLU A 292 -17.79 11.24 -14.87
CA GLU A 292 -18.06 12.25 -15.90
C GLU A 292 -17.63 11.75 -17.29
N LYS A 293 -16.44 11.14 -17.37
CA LYS A 293 -15.96 10.52 -18.61
C LYS A 293 -16.91 9.41 -19.09
N MET A 294 -17.34 8.51 -18.20
CA MET A 294 -18.28 7.45 -18.56
C MET A 294 -19.64 7.99 -19.01
N GLU A 295 -20.11 9.08 -18.39
CA GLU A 295 -21.36 9.74 -18.79
C GLU A 295 -21.27 10.36 -20.19
N THR A 296 -20.15 11.04 -20.51
CA THR A 296 -19.92 11.56 -21.86
C THR A 296 -19.87 10.45 -22.91
N GLU A 297 -19.13 9.37 -22.67
CA GLU A 297 -19.05 8.21 -23.57
C GLU A 297 -20.43 7.56 -23.78
N LYS A 298 -21.24 7.47 -22.71
CA LYS A 298 -22.62 6.97 -22.77
C LYS A 298 -23.52 7.87 -23.63
N MET A 299 -23.37 9.19 -23.54
CA MET A 299 -24.15 10.14 -24.34
C MET A 299 -23.78 10.05 -25.82
N GLU A 300 -22.49 9.94 -26.16
CA GLU A 300 -22.05 9.73 -27.54
C GLU A 300 -22.57 8.40 -28.12
N MET A 301 -22.54 7.33 -27.33
CA MET A 301 -23.06 6.03 -27.75
C MET A 301 -24.56 6.09 -28.01
N LYS A 302 -25.31 6.80 -27.16
CA LYS A 302 -26.76 7.02 -27.34
C LYS A 302 -27.06 7.82 -28.61
N GLU A 303 -26.25 8.82 -28.94
CA GLU A 303 -26.40 9.58 -30.19
C GLU A 303 -26.12 8.71 -31.42
N LYS A 304 -25.02 7.94 -31.40
CA LYS A 304 -24.71 6.96 -32.46
C LYS A 304 -25.82 5.94 -32.64
N MET A 305 -26.41 5.46 -31.55
CA MET A 305 -27.53 4.51 -31.59
C MET A 305 -28.76 5.14 -32.27
N LYS A 306 -29.12 6.37 -31.91
CA LYS A 306 -30.21 7.11 -32.59
C LYS A 306 -29.94 7.30 -34.08
N LYS A 307 -28.70 7.64 -34.45
CA LYS A 307 -28.32 7.78 -35.86
C LYS A 307 -28.47 6.46 -36.61
N MET A 308 -27.99 5.37 -36.04
CA MET A 308 -28.14 4.03 -36.62
C MET A 308 -29.61 3.62 -36.76
N GLU A 309 -30.45 3.93 -35.77
CA GLU A 309 -31.89 3.71 -35.85
C GLU A 309 -32.53 4.50 -36.99
N THR A 310 -32.16 5.78 -37.19
CA THR A 310 -32.64 6.56 -38.33
C THR A 310 -32.20 6.01 -39.68
N GLU A 311 -30.95 5.56 -39.80
CA GLU A 311 -30.42 4.93 -41.03
C GLU A 311 -31.12 3.60 -41.30
N TRP A 312 -31.42 2.82 -40.27
CA TRP A 312 -32.17 1.57 -40.38
C TRP A 312 -33.58 1.80 -40.92
N MET A 313 -34.31 2.78 -40.37
CA MET A 313 -35.66 3.13 -40.85
C MET A 313 -35.66 3.59 -42.32
N GLU A 314 -34.60 4.28 -42.77
CA GLU A 314 -34.47 4.67 -44.18
C GLU A 314 -34.24 3.46 -45.09
N VAL A 315 -33.41 2.49 -44.66
CA VAL A 315 -33.18 1.25 -45.40
C VAL A 315 -34.45 0.40 -45.48
N GLU A 316 -35.19 0.29 -44.37
CA GLU A 316 -36.47 -0.43 -44.32
C GLU A 316 -37.48 0.17 -45.31
N LYS A 317 -37.61 1.50 -45.34
CA LYS A 317 -38.46 2.19 -46.32
C LYS A 317 -38.05 1.89 -47.77
N LYS A 318 -36.74 1.95 -48.09
CA LYS A 318 -36.25 1.63 -49.44
C LYS A 318 -36.51 0.18 -49.83
N LEU A 319 -36.48 -0.74 -48.86
CA LEU A 319 -36.81 -2.14 -49.09
C LEU A 319 -38.29 -2.30 -49.47
N GLU A 320 -39.20 -1.62 -48.77
CA GLU A 320 -40.62 -1.61 -49.13
C GLU A 320 -40.85 -1.05 -50.54
N GLU A 321 -40.19 0.05 -50.91
CA GLU A 321 -40.26 0.62 -52.27
C GLU A 321 -39.83 -0.41 -53.33
N VAL A 322 -38.70 -1.11 -53.12
CA VAL A 322 -38.22 -2.16 -54.04
C VAL A 322 -39.17 -3.34 -54.12
N GLU A 323 -39.79 -3.76 -53.00
CA GLU A 323 -40.80 -4.82 -53.01
C GLU A 323 -42.02 -4.42 -53.83
N THR A 324 -42.49 -3.17 -53.71
CA THR A 324 -43.61 -2.69 -54.53
C THR A 324 -43.27 -2.70 -56.03
N GLU A 325 -42.12 -2.16 -56.43
CA GLU A 325 -41.65 -2.18 -57.82
C GLU A 325 -41.52 -3.60 -58.37
N LYS A 326 -41.00 -4.54 -57.55
CA LYS A 326 -40.89 -5.96 -57.92
C LYS A 326 -42.27 -6.55 -58.22
N THR A 327 -43.27 -6.31 -57.38
CA THR A 327 -44.63 -6.83 -57.62
C THR A 327 -45.28 -6.24 -58.87
N GLU A 328 -44.97 -4.98 -59.21
CA GLU A 328 -45.43 -4.36 -60.45
C GLU A 328 -44.76 -4.98 -61.68
N MET A 329 -43.45 -5.22 -61.62
CA MET A 329 -42.70 -5.92 -62.67
C MET A 329 -43.21 -7.35 -62.88
N GLU A 330 -43.51 -8.10 -61.81
CA GLU A 330 -44.09 -9.44 -61.90
C GLU A 330 -45.45 -9.43 -62.61
N LYS A 331 -46.33 -8.47 -62.29
CA LYS A 331 -47.62 -8.27 -62.99
C LYS A 331 -47.43 -7.93 -64.47
N MET A 332 -46.47 -7.06 -64.80
CA MET A 332 -46.15 -6.72 -66.19
C MET A 332 -45.64 -7.95 -66.96
N LEU A 333 -44.81 -8.79 -66.33
CA LEU A 333 -44.30 -10.01 -66.92
C LEU A 333 -45.44 -11.01 -67.21
N GLU A 334 -46.34 -11.24 -66.26
CA GLU A 334 -47.53 -12.10 -66.45
C GLU A 334 -48.39 -11.61 -67.62
N LYS A 335 -48.58 -10.29 -67.74
CA LYS A 335 -49.28 -9.69 -68.88
C LYS A 335 -48.57 -9.95 -70.22
N VAL A 336 -47.25 -9.78 -70.29
CA VAL A 336 -46.49 -10.07 -71.52
C VAL A 336 -46.56 -11.55 -71.88
N GLU A 337 -46.50 -12.45 -70.90
CA GLU A 337 -46.62 -13.89 -71.11
C GLU A 337 -48.00 -14.29 -71.66
N THR A 338 -49.07 -13.69 -71.13
CA THR A 338 -50.44 -13.91 -71.64
C THR A 338 -50.61 -13.40 -73.07
N GLU A 339 -50.14 -12.18 -73.39
CA GLU A 339 -50.16 -11.64 -74.76
C GLU A 339 -49.35 -12.51 -75.74
N LYS A 340 -48.17 -12.97 -75.33
CA LYS A 340 -47.34 -13.90 -76.11
C LYS A 340 -48.05 -15.22 -76.39
N ALA A 341 -48.76 -15.77 -75.40
CA ALA A 341 -49.55 -16.98 -75.56
C ALA A 341 -50.72 -16.79 -76.55
N GLU A 342 -51.40 -15.64 -76.51
CA GLU A 342 -52.46 -15.30 -77.47
C GLU A 342 -51.94 -15.15 -78.90
N MET A 343 -50.82 -14.44 -79.10
CA MET A 343 -50.18 -14.31 -80.41
C MET A 343 -49.79 -15.67 -80.99
N LYS A 344 -49.24 -16.57 -80.15
CA LYS A 344 -48.91 -17.94 -80.54
C LYS A 344 -50.15 -18.75 -80.96
N LYS A 345 -51.30 -18.56 -80.29
CA LYS A 345 -52.57 -19.16 -80.70
C LYS A 345 -53.08 -18.61 -82.04
N LYS A 346 -52.97 -17.30 -82.28
CA LYS A 346 -53.35 -16.67 -83.56
C LYS A 346 -52.51 -17.17 -84.73
N LEU A 347 -51.21 -17.36 -84.53
CA LEU A 347 -50.28 -17.90 -85.55
C LEU A 347 -50.63 -19.33 -85.96
N LYS A 348 -51.11 -20.19 -85.06
CA LYS A 348 -51.50 -21.58 -85.38
C LYS A 348 -52.80 -21.72 -86.18
N LYS A 349 -53.60 -20.65 -86.31
CA LYS A 349 -54.89 -20.66 -87.03
C LYS A 349 -54.80 -20.13 -88.46
N LYS A 350 -53.66 -19.56 -88.85
CA LYS A 350 -53.32 -19.25 -90.24
C LYS A 350 -52.58 -20.44 -90.83
#